data_AF-A0A6A5WP93-F1
#
_entry.id   AF-A0A6A5WP93-F1
#
_cell.length_a   1.000
_cell.length_b   1.000
_cell.length_c   1.000
_cell.angle_alpha   90.00
_cell.angle_beta   90.00
_cell.angle_gamma   90.00
#
_symmetry.space_group_name_H-M   'P 1'
#
loop_
_entity.id
_entity.type
_entity.pdbx_description
1 polymer ?
#
loop_
_entity_poly.entity_id
_entity_poly.type
_entity_poly.pdbx_seq_one_letter_code
_entity_poly.pdbx_strand_id
1 'polypeptide(L)'
;MAAVGFLALPREIRDRIYDEYFSIATPDNPDAYRIERRQLQYFVPSPVAILLLLGYQPLLLDQQIAAEALRILFENHTPLFSVGPSVFRALLERIEEESAKFGEQWLRWLKRFQWDWVTFPSLRHYRRELEALLQKGAYYDDIEMETDELPEDDNGHNDEYDHEGAYYNDNTYGEGSLALFLTWQSLNVRTVDPTSDPYGFSSHLSSEGYQEGDSEETQWHAYGEHDGLIEKPYKRLELLIANEVTPLFQYLATPTFALDSITLPLYFMSRLQTIRQPFVPRPSNLQFWVRVAAHAFLLLSPRDPATAPRLNSVIIKYMPYNIQATLEPADDLERIVREGVWFHEDINAGDRSRQLEGDSFRGLWDDLWERGMEVGSDKLNVEIKLVEWDMKAERRRVGPELELVFRRRQRHGNERHGV
;
A
#
# COMPACT_ATOMS: atom_id res chain seq x y z
N MET A 1 -11.50 -9.99 46.18
CA MET A 1 -10.50 -10.54 45.23
C MET A 1 -9.78 -9.35 44.64
N ALA A 2 -8.49 -9.18 44.92
CA ALA A 2 -7.71 -8.12 44.28
C ALA A 2 -7.55 -8.49 42.80
N ALA A 3 -7.99 -7.61 41.90
CA ALA A 3 -7.73 -7.79 40.48
C ALA A 3 -6.20 -7.80 40.29
N VAL A 4 -5.65 -8.90 39.81
CA VAL A 4 -4.25 -8.95 39.39
C VAL A 4 -4.16 -8.07 38.15
N GLY A 5 -3.46 -6.94 38.27
CA GLY A 5 -3.24 -6.04 37.14
C GLY A 5 -2.47 -6.75 36.03
N PHE A 6 -2.78 -6.45 34.77
CA PHE A 6 -2.18 -7.12 33.62
C PHE A 6 -0.65 -7.09 33.62
N LEU A 7 -0.04 -5.96 34.02
CA LEU A 7 1.42 -5.81 34.15
C LEU A 7 2.05 -6.64 35.29
N ALA A 8 1.24 -7.18 36.22
CA ALA A 8 1.72 -8.07 37.27
C ALA A 8 1.87 -9.53 36.79
N LEU A 9 1.34 -9.88 35.60
CA LEU A 9 1.57 -11.18 34.99
C LEU A 9 3.04 -11.32 34.56
N PRO A 10 3.64 -12.53 34.54
CA PRO A 10 4.96 -12.73 33.96
C PRO A 10 5.02 -12.30 32.49
N ARG A 11 6.18 -11.83 32.03
CA ARG A 11 6.37 -11.31 30.66
C ARG A 11 5.97 -12.34 29.60
N GLU A 12 6.30 -13.59 29.82
CA GLU A 12 6.02 -14.71 28.92
C GLU A 12 4.52 -14.96 28.76
N ILE A 13 3.73 -14.71 29.81
CA ILE A 13 2.28 -14.84 29.76
C ILE A 13 1.68 -13.67 28.98
N ARG A 14 2.18 -12.45 29.20
CA ARG A 14 1.73 -11.28 28.42
C ARG A 14 2.04 -11.44 26.93
N ASP A 15 3.23 -11.92 26.59
CA ASP A 15 3.62 -12.17 25.19
C ASP A 15 2.68 -13.17 24.50
N ARG A 16 2.31 -14.25 25.19
CA ARG A 16 1.30 -15.19 24.66
C ARG A 16 -0.08 -14.54 24.49
N ILE A 17 -0.47 -13.63 25.39
CA ILE A 17 -1.75 -12.91 25.26
C ILE A 17 -1.72 -11.99 24.05
N TYR A 18 -0.62 -11.25 23.84
CA TYR A 18 -0.46 -10.41 22.64
C TYR A 18 -0.45 -11.26 21.37
N ASP A 19 0.30 -12.37 21.36
CA ASP A 19 0.36 -13.28 20.21
C ASP A 19 -1.03 -13.81 19.84
N GLU A 20 -1.80 -14.26 20.83
CA GLU A 20 -3.17 -14.74 20.61
C GLU A 20 -4.09 -13.61 20.12
N TYR A 21 -3.99 -12.43 20.74
CA TYR A 21 -4.79 -11.27 20.34
C TYR A 21 -4.56 -10.89 18.88
N PHE A 22 -3.29 -10.81 18.44
CA PHE A 22 -2.96 -10.50 17.05
C PHE A 22 -3.26 -11.66 16.08
N SER A 23 -3.26 -12.90 16.55
CA SER A 23 -3.68 -14.05 15.73
C SER A 23 -5.18 -14.07 15.45
N ILE A 24 -5.99 -13.57 16.40
CA ILE A 24 -7.45 -13.48 16.27
C ILE A 24 -7.87 -12.22 15.51
N ALA A 25 -7.16 -11.11 15.72
CA ALA A 25 -7.40 -9.86 15.00
C ALA A 25 -7.08 -10.09 13.51
N THR A 26 -8.10 -10.47 12.74
CA THR A 26 -7.94 -10.72 11.31
C THR A 26 -7.33 -9.49 10.64
N PRO A 27 -6.29 -9.65 9.81
CA PRO A 27 -5.69 -8.55 9.07
C PRO A 27 -6.68 -7.84 8.14
N ASP A 28 -7.83 -8.47 7.84
CA ASP A 28 -8.91 -7.90 7.04
C ASP A 28 -10.01 -7.27 7.91
N ASN A 29 -9.62 -6.72 9.07
CA ASN A 29 -10.52 -5.94 9.91
C ASN A 29 -11.16 -4.82 9.07
N PRO A 30 -12.50 -4.76 8.94
CA PRO A 30 -13.20 -3.69 8.23
C PRO A 30 -12.93 -2.28 8.79
N ASP A 31 -12.38 -2.21 10.00
CA ASP A 31 -11.93 -1.01 10.70
C ASP A 31 -10.42 -0.78 10.60
N ALA A 32 -9.69 -1.50 9.73
CA ALA A 32 -8.29 -1.18 9.45
C ALA A 32 -8.21 0.27 8.98
N TYR A 33 -7.76 1.13 9.88
CA TYR A 33 -7.78 2.57 9.67
C TYR A 33 -6.98 2.91 8.43
N ARG A 34 -7.64 3.57 7.48
CA ARG A 34 -6.95 4.17 6.34
C ARG A 34 -5.95 5.17 6.90
N ILE A 35 -4.68 4.98 6.53
CA ILE A 35 -3.63 5.91 6.92
C ILE A 35 -3.52 6.96 5.81
N GLU A 36 -3.82 8.20 6.17
CA GLU A 36 -3.93 9.38 5.32
C GLU A 36 -2.96 10.45 5.80
N ARG A 37 -2.57 11.37 4.91
CA ARG A 37 -1.60 12.44 5.22
C ARG A 37 -1.98 13.28 6.44
N ARG A 38 -3.27 13.57 6.63
CA ARG A 38 -3.76 14.35 7.79
C ARG A 38 -3.38 13.74 9.14
N GLN A 39 -3.37 12.41 9.23
CA GLN A 39 -2.99 11.74 10.48
C GLN A 39 -1.50 11.92 10.76
N LEU A 40 -0.68 12.09 9.72
CA LEU A 40 0.76 12.35 9.86
C LEU A 40 1.06 13.77 10.35
N GLN A 41 0.15 14.74 10.19
CA GLN A 41 0.39 16.13 10.62
C GLN A 41 0.75 16.20 12.12
N TYR A 42 -0.05 15.54 12.95
CA TYR A 42 0.10 15.51 14.41
C TYR A 42 0.73 14.22 14.93
N PHE A 43 1.12 13.30 14.04
CA PHE A 43 1.70 12.03 14.44
C PHE A 43 3.04 12.24 15.17
N VAL A 44 3.07 11.96 16.47
CA VAL A 44 4.32 11.86 17.22
C VAL A 44 4.62 10.38 17.38
N PRO A 45 5.70 9.85 16.78
CA PRO A 45 6.00 8.43 16.82
C PRO A 45 6.13 7.96 18.26
N SER A 46 5.30 6.98 18.62
CA SER A 46 5.34 6.28 19.90
C SER A 46 4.65 4.92 19.71
N PRO A 47 4.90 3.92 20.57
CA PRO A 47 4.24 2.63 20.43
C PRO A 47 2.72 2.71 20.47
N VAL A 48 2.19 3.61 21.31
CA VAL A 48 0.74 3.88 21.42
C VAL A 48 0.22 4.46 20.10
N ALA A 49 0.87 5.50 19.56
CA ALA A 49 0.43 6.13 18.32
C ALA A 49 0.51 5.17 17.12
N ILE A 50 1.54 4.34 17.03
CA ILE A 50 1.68 3.34 15.98
C ILE A 50 0.56 2.29 16.08
N LEU A 51 0.33 1.73 17.27
CA LEU A 51 -0.75 0.75 17.46
C LEU A 51 -2.14 1.35 17.20
N LEU A 52 -2.34 2.62 17.55
CA LEU A 52 -3.58 3.34 17.26
C LEU A 52 -3.78 3.50 15.75
N LEU A 53 -2.76 3.92 15.00
CA LEU A 53 -2.81 4.02 13.53
C LEU A 53 -3.13 2.68 12.88
N LEU A 54 -2.64 1.58 13.46
CA LEU A 54 -2.88 0.22 12.99
C LEU A 54 -4.23 -0.36 13.47
N GLY A 55 -5.02 0.40 14.22
CA GLY A 55 -6.35 -0.01 14.69
C GLY A 55 -6.36 -0.94 15.91
N TYR A 56 -5.25 -1.09 16.63
CA TYR A 56 -5.15 -1.94 17.83
C TYR A 56 -5.50 -1.20 19.13
N GLN A 57 -6.67 -0.55 19.14
CA GLN A 57 -7.15 0.28 20.25
C GLN A 57 -7.19 -0.40 21.63
N PRO A 58 -7.58 -1.69 21.76
CA PRO A 58 -7.65 -2.36 23.06
C PRO A 58 -6.31 -2.43 23.83
N LEU A 59 -5.18 -2.24 23.15
CA LEU A 59 -3.83 -2.34 23.74
C LEU A 59 -3.25 -0.99 24.19
N LEU A 60 -4.02 0.10 24.08
CA LEU A 60 -3.57 1.47 24.37
C LEU A 60 -3.72 1.87 25.85
N LEU A 61 -3.89 0.90 26.75
CA LEU A 61 -4.17 1.13 28.17
C LEU A 61 -2.97 1.72 28.93
N ASP A 62 -1.74 1.42 28.48
CA ASP A 62 -0.50 1.83 29.14
C ASP A 62 0.66 1.85 28.12
N GLN A 63 1.64 2.73 28.33
CA GLN A 63 2.79 2.87 27.41
C GLN A 63 3.67 1.60 27.38
N GLN A 64 3.86 0.93 28.52
CA GLN A 64 4.61 -0.30 28.58
C GLN A 64 3.87 -1.42 27.84
N ILE A 65 2.56 -1.53 28.03
CA ILE A 65 1.72 -2.50 27.31
C ILE A 65 1.84 -2.27 25.79
N ALA A 66 1.73 -1.01 25.35
CA ALA A 66 1.84 -0.66 23.95
C ALA A 66 3.24 -0.97 23.37
N ALA A 67 4.31 -0.67 24.09
CA ALA A 67 5.68 -0.98 23.65
C ALA A 67 5.91 -2.49 23.52
N GLU A 68 5.44 -3.24 24.51
CA GLU A 68 5.50 -4.69 24.55
C GLU A 68 4.68 -5.33 23.41
N ALA A 69 3.46 -4.85 23.19
CA ALA A 69 2.57 -5.30 22.14
C ALA A 69 3.10 -4.96 20.74
N LEU A 70 3.61 -3.74 20.53
CA LEU A 70 4.16 -3.32 19.24
C LEU A 70 5.32 -4.22 18.83
N ARG A 71 6.21 -4.56 19.77
CA ARG A 71 7.29 -5.49 19.52
C ARG A 71 6.76 -6.84 19.04
N ILE A 72 5.80 -7.43 19.75
CA ILE A 72 5.23 -8.73 19.38
C ILE A 72 4.54 -8.67 18.01
N LEU A 73 3.75 -7.62 17.74
CA LEU A 73 3.11 -7.38 16.46
C LEU A 73 4.13 -7.37 15.31
N PHE A 74 5.19 -6.60 15.45
CA PHE A 74 6.19 -6.41 14.40
C PHE A 74 7.10 -7.64 14.22
N GLU A 75 7.49 -8.31 15.31
CA GLU A 75 8.40 -9.47 15.25
C GLU A 75 7.71 -10.76 14.78
N ASN A 76 6.43 -10.96 15.13
CA ASN A 76 5.74 -12.25 14.95
C ASN A 76 4.59 -12.22 13.93
N HIS A 77 3.91 -11.08 13.79
CA HIS A 77 2.68 -10.95 13.02
C HIS A 77 2.89 -10.13 11.74
N THR A 78 1.81 -9.91 10.98
CA THR A 78 1.83 -9.19 9.70
C THR A 78 0.83 -8.03 9.76
N PRO A 79 1.23 -6.86 10.30
CA PRO A 79 0.37 -5.67 10.31
C PRO A 79 -0.06 -5.28 8.89
N LEU A 80 -1.32 -4.89 8.76
CA LEU A 80 -1.86 -4.27 7.54
C LEU A 80 -1.62 -2.76 7.58
N PHE A 81 -0.99 -2.23 6.55
CA PHE A 81 -0.92 -0.80 6.27
C PHE A 81 -1.83 -0.51 5.08
N SER A 82 -2.98 0.14 5.31
CA SER A 82 -3.86 0.64 4.24
C SER A 82 -3.51 2.10 3.94
N VAL A 83 -2.56 2.34 3.04
CA VAL A 83 -1.88 3.63 2.92
C VAL A 83 -1.31 3.84 1.51
N GLY A 84 -1.28 5.09 1.04
CA GLY A 84 -0.61 5.42 -0.23
C GLY A 84 0.92 5.37 -0.13
N PRO A 85 1.67 5.19 -1.24
CA PRO A 85 3.11 5.02 -1.20
C PRO A 85 3.87 6.21 -0.60
N SER A 86 3.53 7.45 -0.96
CA SER A 86 4.13 8.65 -0.36
C SER A 86 3.86 8.77 1.13
N VAL A 87 2.61 8.52 1.55
CA VAL A 87 2.19 8.56 2.96
C VAL A 87 2.88 7.46 3.75
N PHE A 88 3.02 6.28 3.17
CA PHE A 88 3.66 5.15 3.82
C PHE A 88 5.14 5.43 4.07
N ARG A 89 5.82 5.95 3.05
CA ARG A 89 7.21 6.36 3.16
C ARG A 89 7.38 7.43 4.25
N ALA A 90 6.58 8.49 4.21
CA ALA A 90 6.63 9.57 5.19
C ALA A 90 6.33 9.08 6.62
N LEU A 91 5.40 8.14 6.79
CA LEU A 91 5.12 7.50 8.07
C LEU A 91 6.37 6.79 8.61
N LEU A 92 7.01 5.96 7.78
CA LEU A 92 8.18 5.19 8.18
C LEU A 92 9.40 6.10 8.47
N GLU A 93 9.67 7.09 7.62
CA GLU A 93 10.73 8.09 7.83
C GLU A 93 10.51 8.86 9.14
N ARG A 94 9.26 9.27 9.43
CA ARG A 94 8.94 9.94 10.69
C ARG A 94 9.11 9.04 11.90
N ILE A 95 8.81 7.74 11.78
CA ILE A 95 9.13 6.76 12.83
C ILE A 95 10.64 6.66 13.02
N GLU A 96 11.43 6.61 11.95
CA GLU A 96 12.90 6.54 12.02
C GLU A 96 13.52 7.77 12.70
N GLU A 97 13.03 8.98 12.38
CA GLU A 97 13.50 10.27 12.90
C GLU A 97 13.06 10.58 14.35
N GLU A 98 12.41 9.63 15.02
CA GLU A 98 11.94 9.79 16.39
C GLU A 98 13.07 10.25 17.34
N SER A 99 12.79 11.31 18.12
CA SER A 99 13.80 12.09 18.84
C SER A 99 14.58 11.30 19.90
N ALA A 100 14.01 10.22 20.43
CA ALA A 100 14.66 9.32 21.37
C ALA A 100 15.44 8.17 20.72
N LYS A 101 15.47 8.10 19.38
CA LYS A 101 16.18 7.10 18.56
C LYS A 101 15.72 5.65 18.78
N PHE A 102 14.55 5.43 19.38
CA PHE A 102 13.94 4.10 19.47
C PHE A 102 13.21 3.73 18.18
N GLY A 103 12.85 4.74 17.36
CA GLY A 103 12.30 4.61 16.02
C GLY A 103 12.95 3.54 15.14
N GLU A 104 14.28 3.64 14.94
CA GLU A 104 15.04 2.64 14.17
C GLU A 104 14.85 1.22 14.71
N GLN A 105 14.79 1.06 16.04
CA GLN A 105 14.62 -0.25 16.65
C GLN A 105 13.22 -0.82 16.38
N TRP A 106 12.18 0.02 16.41
CA TRP A 106 10.83 -0.40 16.07
C TRP A 106 10.75 -0.85 14.60
N LEU A 107 11.37 -0.10 13.69
CA LEU A 107 11.42 -0.48 12.26
C LEU A 107 12.25 -1.76 12.01
N ARG A 108 13.29 -2.01 12.80
CA ARG A 108 14.02 -3.30 12.76
C ARG A 108 13.17 -4.46 13.25
N TRP A 109 12.23 -4.23 14.17
CA TRP A 109 11.29 -5.27 14.59
C TRP A 109 10.31 -5.61 13.48
N LEU A 110 9.99 -4.68 12.58
CA LEU A 110 9.04 -4.90 11.48
C LEU A 110 9.62 -5.89 10.48
N LYS A 111 9.32 -7.18 10.68
CA LYS A 111 9.77 -8.26 9.79
C LYS A 111 8.81 -8.50 8.64
N ARG A 112 7.52 -8.26 8.85
CA ARG A 112 6.49 -8.57 7.85
C ARG A 112 5.44 -7.49 7.86
N PHE A 113 4.87 -7.20 6.70
CA PHE A 113 3.66 -6.38 6.61
C PHE A 113 2.83 -6.75 5.39
N GLN A 114 1.54 -6.45 5.48
CA GLN A 114 0.63 -6.42 4.35
C GLN A 114 0.42 -4.97 3.96
N TRP A 115 0.51 -4.68 2.67
CA TRP A 115 0.25 -3.34 2.16
C TRP A 115 -0.93 -3.38 1.21
N ASP A 116 -1.90 -2.51 1.48
CA ASP A 116 -3.04 -2.25 0.62
C ASP A 116 -3.23 -0.73 0.46
N TRP A 117 -3.96 -0.33 -0.58
CA TRP A 117 -4.27 1.06 -0.88
C TRP A 117 -5.69 1.13 -1.41
N VAL A 118 -6.63 1.08 -0.46
CA VAL A 118 -8.08 1.09 -0.71
C VAL A 118 -8.52 2.36 -1.45
N THR A 119 -7.84 3.48 -1.22
CA THR A 119 -8.18 4.81 -1.79
C THR A 119 -7.30 5.17 -2.98
N PHE A 120 -7.09 4.25 -3.91
CA PHE A 120 -6.28 4.52 -5.11
C PHE A 120 -6.76 5.80 -5.84
N PRO A 121 -5.90 6.82 -6.03
CA PRO A 121 -6.31 8.11 -6.54
C PRO A 121 -6.72 8.07 -8.00
N SER A 122 -7.62 8.98 -8.37
CA SER A 122 -7.87 9.27 -9.78
C SER A 122 -6.60 9.87 -10.41
N LEU A 123 -5.94 9.09 -11.27
CA LEU A 123 -4.77 9.56 -12.03
C LEU A 123 -5.09 10.74 -12.97
N ARG A 124 -6.35 11.14 -13.11
CA ARG A 124 -6.74 12.34 -13.87
C ARG A 124 -6.26 13.64 -13.22
N HIS A 125 -6.11 13.66 -11.90
CA HIS A 125 -5.66 14.83 -11.15
C HIS A 125 -4.17 14.76 -10.82
N TYR A 126 -3.59 13.56 -10.89
CA TYR A 126 -2.15 13.35 -10.71
C TYR A 126 -1.34 14.23 -11.67
N ARG A 127 -0.58 15.19 -11.10
CA ARG A 127 0.39 16.09 -11.74
C ARG A 127 -0.12 17.34 -12.50
N ARG A 128 -1.42 17.68 -12.53
CA ARG A 128 -1.83 19.02 -13.05
C ARG A 128 -1.20 20.18 -12.26
N GLU A 129 -0.97 19.99 -10.97
CA GLU A 129 -0.36 20.99 -10.09
C GLU A 129 1.17 21.06 -10.20
N LEU A 130 1.88 19.94 -10.42
CA LEU A 130 3.34 19.96 -10.56
C LEU A 130 3.77 20.66 -11.86
N GLU A 131 3.03 20.45 -12.94
CA GLU A 131 3.23 21.17 -14.20
C GLU A 131 2.89 22.67 -14.04
N ALA A 132 1.84 23.01 -13.28
CA ALA A 132 1.52 24.39 -12.95
C ALA A 132 2.57 25.06 -12.03
N LEU A 133 3.18 24.32 -11.10
CA LEU A 133 4.26 24.80 -10.23
C LEU A 133 5.58 24.96 -11.00
N LEU A 134 5.90 24.03 -11.90
CA LEU A 134 7.07 24.14 -12.78
C LEU A 134 6.91 25.26 -13.83
N GLN A 135 5.69 25.47 -14.34
CA GLN A 135 5.38 26.60 -15.22
C GLN A 135 5.40 27.94 -14.47
N LYS A 136 4.92 27.99 -13.21
CA LYS A 136 5.07 29.18 -12.37
C LYS A 136 6.55 29.49 -12.09
N GLY A 137 7.37 28.49 -11.76
CA GLY A 137 8.81 28.70 -11.52
C GLY A 137 9.60 29.16 -12.76
N ALA A 138 9.19 28.74 -13.97
CA ALA A 138 9.86 29.11 -15.22
C ALA A 138 9.44 30.48 -15.79
N TYR A 139 8.40 31.12 -15.25
CA TYR A 139 7.90 32.41 -15.74
C TYR A 139 8.46 33.63 -14.99
N TYR A 140 9.19 33.44 -13.89
CA TYR A 140 9.68 34.54 -13.04
C TYR A 140 11.16 34.91 -13.22
N ASP A 141 11.92 34.21 -14.07
CA ASP A 141 13.35 34.51 -14.24
C ASP A 141 13.66 35.61 -15.28
N ASP A 142 12.69 36.05 -16.11
CA ASP A 142 12.96 36.99 -17.20
C ASP A 142 11.98 38.19 -17.34
N ILE A 143 11.08 38.42 -16.38
CA ILE A 143 10.16 39.58 -16.46
C ILE A 143 10.08 40.30 -15.11
N GLU A 144 10.72 41.47 -15.03
CA GLU A 144 10.37 42.51 -14.05
C GLU A 144 8.94 42.99 -14.38
N MET A 145 7.91 42.40 -13.75
CA MET A 145 6.55 42.89 -13.87
C MET A 145 6.29 44.03 -12.87
N GLU A 146 6.04 45.22 -13.40
CA GLU A 146 5.35 46.30 -12.68
C GLU A 146 4.02 45.79 -12.12
N THR A 147 3.76 46.16 -10.88
CA THR A 147 2.88 45.46 -9.96
C THR A 147 1.43 45.98 -9.99
N ASP A 148 0.81 46.15 -11.16
CA ASP A 148 -0.49 46.87 -11.20
C ASP A 148 -1.65 46.23 -11.99
N GLU A 149 -1.53 45.01 -12.54
CA GLU A 149 -2.68 44.33 -13.15
C GLU A 149 -2.73 42.84 -12.79
N LEU A 150 -3.24 42.53 -11.59
CA LEU A 150 -3.81 41.22 -11.32
C LEU A 150 -5.30 41.27 -11.69
N PRO A 151 -5.82 40.33 -12.51
CA PRO A 151 -7.25 40.22 -12.74
C PRO A 151 -7.92 39.87 -11.42
N GLU A 152 -8.84 40.73 -10.98
CA GLU A 152 -9.88 40.38 -10.00
C GLU A 152 -10.76 39.29 -10.62
N ASP A 153 -10.42 38.02 -10.40
CA ASP A 153 -11.33 36.90 -10.65
C ASP A 153 -11.72 36.26 -9.30
N ASP A 154 -13.01 36.43 -9.03
CA ASP A 154 -13.87 35.67 -8.14
C ASP A 154 -13.60 35.69 -6.62
N ASN A 155 -14.19 36.69 -5.96
CA ASN A 155 -14.55 36.68 -4.53
C ASN A 155 -15.73 35.70 -4.24
N GLY A 156 -15.63 34.48 -4.75
CA GLY A 156 -16.44 33.36 -4.30
C GLY A 156 -15.81 32.80 -3.03
N HIS A 157 -16.56 32.77 -1.94
CA HIS A 157 -16.18 32.09 -0.71
C HIS A 157 -15.86 30.61 -0.98
N ASN A 158 -14.60 30.30 -1.30
CA ASN A 158 -14.09 28.94 -1.29
C ASN A 158 -13.56 28.63 0.12
N ASP A 159 -14.50 28.30 0.99
CA ASP A 159 -14.31 27.46 2.17
C ASP A 159 -13.92 26.00 1.80
N GLU A 160 -13.71 25.70 0.51
CA GLU A 160 -13.23 24.42 -0.03
C GLU A 160 -11.83 23.98 0.47
N TYR A 161 -11.08 24.86 1.16
CA TYR A 161 -9.72 24.55 1.62
C TYR A 161 -9.63 23.97 3.04
N ASP A 162 -10.73 23.97 3.80
CA ASP A 162 -10.81 23.48 5.19
C ASP A 162 -11.87 22.37 5.34
N HIS A 163 -11.95 21.45 4.38
CA HIS A 163 -12.79 20.25 4.56
C HIS A 163 -12.15 19.26 5.54
N GLU A 164 -12.13 19.59 6.84
CA GLU A 164 -11.94 18.63 7.95
C GLU A 164 -13.18 17.72 8.14
N GLY A 165 -14.06 17.63 7.15
CA GLY A 165 -15.30 16.83 7.18
C GLY A 165 -15.11 15.37 6.74
N ALA A 166 -16.19 14.60 6.85
CA ALA A 166 -16.26 13.16 6.53
C ALA A 166 -15.94 12.79 5.05
N TYR A 167 -15.78 13.79 4.17
CA TYR A 167 -15.50 13.64 2.74
C TYR A 167 -14.06 14.04 2.35
N TYR A 168 -13.16 14.23 3.33
CA TYR A 168 -11.74 14.51 3.07
C TYR A 168 -11.12 13.40 2.21
N ASN A 169 -10.51 13.78 1.09
CA ASN A 169 -9.92 12.84 0.14
C ASN A 169 -8.48 13.26 -0.16
N ASP A 170 -7.51 12.46 0.28
CA ASP A 170 -6.07 12.69 0.08
C ASP A 170 -5.67 12.76 -1.41
N ASN A 171 -6.59 12.35 -2.30
CA ASN A 171 -6.44 12.34 -3.75
C ASN A 171 -6.40 13.73 -4.41
N THR A 172 -6.71 14.81 -3.70
CA THR A 172 -6.66 16.19 -4.23
C THR A 172 -5.30 16.87 -4.05
N TYR A 173 -4.40 16.36 -3.22
CA TYR A 173 -3.16 17.07 -2.87
C TYR A 173 -1.90 16.46 -3.50
N GLY A 174 -1.13 17.25 -4.24
CA GLY A 174 0.18 16.84 -4.79
C GLY A 174 1.33 16.87 -3.77
N GLU A 175 2.41 16.13 -4.08
CA GLU A 175 3.68 16.11 -3.32
C GLU A 175 4.35 17.50 -3.26
N GLY A 176 4.11 18.34 -4.28
CA GLY A 176 4.60 19.74 -4.37
C GLY A 176 3.77 20.78 -3.60
N SER A 177 2.65 20.39 -2.99
CA SER A 177 1.81 21.29 -2.18
C SER A 177 2.38 21.53 -0.77
N LEU A 178 3.67 21.25 -0.58
CA LEU A 178 4.47 21.76 0.55
C LEU A 178 4.52 23.31 0.56
N ALA A 179 4.24 24.00 -0.54
CA ALA A 179 4.19 25.47 -0.54
C ALA A 179 2.93 26.05 0.14
N LEU A 180 1.87 25.26 0.31
CA LEU A 180 0.67 25.65 1.09
C LEU A 180 0.78 25.26 2.58
N PHE A 181 1.87 24.59 2.96
CA PHE A 181 2.17 24.24 4.35
C PHE A 181 3.62 24.56 4.69
N LEU A 182 3.79 25.66 5.43
CA LEU A 182 5.00 26.10 6.14
C LEU A 182 6.18 25.12 6.02
N THR A 183 7.17 25.49 5.22
CA THR A 183 8.45 24.80 5.08
C THR A 183 8.93 24.31 6.44
N TRP A 184 9.43 23.08 6.53
CA TRP A 184 9.85 22.41 7.78
C TRP A 184 10.85 23.20 8.66
N GLN A 185 11.41 24.31 8.17
CA GLN A 185 12.23 25.26 8.93
C GLN A 185 11.42 26.35 9.67
N SER A 186 10.11 26.46 9.44
CA SER A 186 9.26 27.55 9.95
C SER A 186 8.33 27.17 11.11
N LEU A 187 8.33 25.89 11.54
CA LEU A 187 7.66 25.47 12.77
C LEU A 187 8.57 25.73 13.97
N ASN A 188 8.60 26.99 14.41
CA ASN A 188 8.74 27.25 15.83
C ASN A 188 7.55 26.58 16.53
N VAL A 189 7.84 25.45 17.15
CA VAL A 189 6.99 24.65 18.03
C VAL A 189 6.04 25.57 18.81
N ARG A 190 4.74 25.56 18.46
CA ARG A 190 3.73 25.94 19.44
C ARG A 190 3.71 24.82 20.47
N THR A 191 4.41 25.04 21.57
CA THR A 191 4.37 24.18 22.75
C THR A 191 2.96 24.18 23.31
N VAL A 192 2.13 23.23 22.88
CA VAL A 192 0.92 22.87 23.63
C VAL A 192 1.38 22.08 24.85
N ASP A 193 0.85 22.42 26.01
CA ASP A 193 1.24 21.83 27.28
C ASP A 193 0.96 20.31 27.27
N PRO A 194 1.99 19.44 27.36
CA PRO A 194 1.84 17.98 27.30
C PRO A 194 1.02 17.40 28.46
N THR A 195 0.67 18.20 29.47
CA THR A 195 -0.25 17.81 30.54
C THR A 195 -1.73 17.89 30.14
N SER A 196 -2.04 18.62 29.06
CA SER A 196 -3.42 18.88 28.62
C SER A 196 -3.90 17.99 27.48
N ASP A 197 -2.98 17.45 26.67
CA ASP A 197 -3.26 16.48 25.61
C ASP A 197 -2.08 15.51 25.46
N PRO A 198 -2.00 14.45 26.29
CA PRO A 198 -0.89 13.50 26.29
C PRO A 198 -0.84 12.61 25.04
N TYR A 199 -1.86 12.68 24.17
CA TYR A 199 -1.96 11.85 22.96
C TYR A 199 -2.01 12.67 21.66
N GLY A 200 -2.24 13.99 21.71
CA GLY A 200 -2.20 14.89 20.56
C GLY A 200 -3.42 14.81 19.63
N PHE A 201 -4.54 14.26 20.10
CA PHE A 201 -5.74 13.99 19.28
C PHE A 201 -7.00 14.74 19.74
N SER A 202 -6.89 15.65 20.71
CA SER A 202 -8.07 16.29 21.33
C SER A 202 -8.90 17.16 20.37
N SER A 203 -8.44 17.40 19.14
CA SER A 203 -9.19 18.05 18.05
C SER A 203 -9.90 17.11 17.06
N HIS A 204 -9.84 15.78 17.21
CA HIS A 204 -10.20 14.85 16.11
C HIS A 204 -11.34 13.85 16.37
N LEU A 205 -12.25 14.11 17.31
CA LEU A 205 -13.43 13.25 17.51
C LEU A 205 -14.73 14.02 17.27
N SER A 206 -15.11 14.19 16.00
CA SER A 206 -16.52 14.28 15.62
C SER A 206 -17.07 12.85 15.50
N SER A 207 -17.37 12.26 16.65
CA SER A 207 -18.21 11.07 16.77
C SER A 207 -19.66 11.43 16.43
N GLU A 208 -19.98 11.62 15.15
CA GLU A 208 -21.36 11.66 14.67
C GLU A 208 -21.60 10.55 13.65
N GLY A 209 -22.75 9.91 13.80
CA GLY A 209 -23.03 8.57 13.33
C GLY A 209 -23.00 8.41 11.82
N TYR A 210 -22.55 7.23 11.41
CA TYR A 210 -22.81 6.63 10.11
C TYR A 210 -24.24 6.93 9.62
N GLN A 211 -24.36 7.80 8.63
CA GLN A 211 -25.45 7.71 7.66
C GLN A 211 -24.85 7.11 6.39
N GLU A 212 -25.39 5.95 6.02
CA GLU A 212 -25.25 5.36 4.70
C GLU A 212 -25.73 6.39 3.66
N GLY A 213 -24.76 7.09 3.06
CA GLY A 213 -24.96 7.97 1.91
C GLY A 213 -24.72 7.18 0.63
N ASP A 214 -25.77 7.09 -0.17
CA ASP A 214 -25.93 6.35 -1.40
C ASP A 214 -24.75 6.41 -2.39
N SER A 215 -24.45 5.22 -2.94
CA SER A 215 -23.93 4.93 -4.29
C SER A 215 -23.43 6.10 -5.16
N GLU A 216 -22.12 6.29 -5.22
CA GLU A 216 -21.42 6.80 -6.43
C GLU A 216 -20.69 5.68 -7.19
N GLU A 217 -21.11 4.43 -6.98
CA GLU A 217 -20.60 3.27 -7.68
C GLU A 217 -21.39 3.05 -9.00
N THR A 218 -21.48 4.05 -9.90
CA THR A 218 -22.02 3.79 -11.27
C THR A 218 -21.71 4.81 -12.39
N GLN A 219 -20.78 5.76 -12.25
CA GLN A 219 -20.40 6.66 -13.38
C GLN A 219 -18.95 6.50 -13.85
N TRP A 220 -18.57 5.27 -14.24
CA TRP A 220 -17.30 5.01 -14.92
C TRP A 220 -17.39 4.86 -16.44
N HIS A 221 -18.56 5.08 -17.04
CA HIS A 221 -18.72 5.02 -18.49
C HIS A 221 -19.68 6.08 -19.00
N ALA A 222 -19.16 7.22 -19.49
CA ALA A 222 -19.73 7.98 -20.60
C ALA A 222 -19.01 9.33 -20.85
N TYR A 223 -18.50 9.45 -22.07
CA TYR A 223 -18.24 10.65 -22.87
C TYR A 223 -17.22 11.73 -22.44
N GLY A 224 -16.29 11.93 -23.37
CA GLY A 224 -15.30 12.98 -23.44
C GLY A 224 -14.36 12.69 -24.62
N GLU A 225 -14.93 12.59 -25.83
CA GLU A 225 -14.18 12.64 -27.08
C GLU A 225 -13.32 13.90 -27.10
N HIS A 226 -12.01 13.76 -26.96
CA HIS A 226 -11.01 14.60 -27.62
C HIS A 226 -9.65 13.89 -27.56
N ASP A 227 -9.26 13.38 -28.73
CA ASP A 227 -7.90 13.15 -29.22
C ASP A 227 -6.75 13.40 -28.21
N GLY A 228 -6.04 12.32 -27.82
CA GLY A 228 -4.79 12.38 -27.02
C GLY A 228 -4.87 11.90 -25.56
N LEU A 229 -5.92 11.19 -25.16
CA LEU A 229 -6.21 10.86 -23.74
C LEU A 229 -5.72 9.49 -23.23
N ILE A 230 -5.32 8.55 -24.09
CA ILE A 230 -4.89 7.19 -23.64
C ILE A 230 -3.45 7.20 -23.12
N GLU A 231 -2.55 8.02 -23.67
CA GLU A 231 -1.16 8.14 -23.17
C GLU A 231 -1.08 8.79 -21.78
N LYS A 232 -2.05 9.64 -21.44
CA LYS A 232 -2.07 10.42 -20.19
C LYS A 232 -2.16 9.56 -18.91
N PRO A 233 -3.08 8.59 -18.76
CA PRO A 233 -3.16 7.77 -17.55
C PRO A 233 -1.96 6.85 -17.36
N TYR A 234 -1.43 6.23 -18.41
CA TYR A 234 -0.24 5.37 -18.31
C TYR A 234 1.01 6.15 -17.93
N LYS A 235 1.28 7.25 -18.63
CA LYS A 235 2.41 8.12 -18.31
C LYS A 235 2.31 8.65 -16.88
N ARG A 236 1.10 8.93 -16.40
CA ARG A 236 0.89 9.36 -15.00
C ARG A 236 1.07 8.24 -14.00
N LEU A 237 0.65 7.02 -14.33
CA LEU A 237 0.95 5.86 -13.51
C LEU A 237 2.47 5.65 -13.44
N GLU A 238 3.19 5.72 -14.56
CA GLU A 238 4.66 5.62 -14.59
C GLU A 238 5.31 6.69 -13.71
N LEU A 239 4.80 7.92 -13.74
CA LEU A 239 5.28 9.00 -12.88
C LEU A 239 5.02 8.72 -11.40
N LEU A 240 3.85 8.18 -11.05
CA LEU A 240 3.53 7.75 -9.69
C LEU A 240 4.48 6.64 -9.23
N ILE A 241 4.72 5.65 -10.10
CA ILE A 241 5.68 4.57 -9.83
C ILE A 241 7.10 5.14 -9.64
N ALA A 242 7.52 6.08 -10.49
CA ALA A 242 8.85 6.67 -10.43
C ALA A 242 9.06 7.56 -9.20
N ASN A 243 8.06 8.36 -8.82
CA ASN A 243 8.19 9.37 -7.77
C ASN A 243 7.82 8.85 -6.38
N GLU A 244 6.88 7.90 -6.27
CA GLU A 244 6.39 7.46 -4.96
C GLU A 244 6.74 6.00 -4.66
N VAL A 245 6.46 5.08 -5.58
CA VAL A 245 6.69 3.64 -5.34
C VAL A 245 8.17 3.32 -5.35
N THR A 246 8.92 3.78 -6.37
CA THR A 246 10.34 3.49 -6.50
C THR A 246 11.12 3.98 -5.28
N PRO A 247 10.93 5.22 -4.80
CA PRO A 247 11.64 5.69 -3.62
C PRO A 247 11.21 4.98 -2.34
N LEU A 248 9.94 4.61 -2.19
CA LEU A 248 9.50 3.77 -1.07
C LEU A 248 10.26 2.43 -1.05
N PHE A 249 10.35 1.71 -2.17
CA PHE A 249 11.08 0.44 -2.21
C PHE A 249 12.59 0.60 -2.08
N GLN A 250 13.16 1.71 -2.54
CA GLN A 250 14.56 2.06 -2.27
C GLN A 250 14.79 2.27 -0.77
N TYR A 251 13.85 2.93 -0.09
CA TYR A 251 13.89 3.14 1.35
C TYR A 251 13.71 1.83 2.13
N LEU A 252 12.78 0.96 1.73
CA LEU A 252 12.61 -0.38 2.32
C LEU A 252 13.83 -1.29 2.10
N ALA A 253 14.66 -1.02 1.11
CA ALA A 253 15.92 -1.73 0.87
C ALA A 253 17.09 -1.27 1.76
N THR A 254 16.91 -0.21 2.56
CA THR A 254 17.92 0.30 3.48
C THR A 254 18.16 -0.67 4.66
N PRO A 255 19.30 -0.59 5.35
CA PRO A 255 19.59 -1.45 6.51
C PRO A 255 18.75 -1.13 7.76
N THR A 256 17.90 -0.10 7.71
CA THR A 256 16.95 0.23 8.79
C THR A 256 15.96 -0.92 9.01
N PHE A 257 15.66 -1.68 7.96
CA PHE A 257 14.67 -2.74 7.98
C PHE A 257 15.31 -4.14 8.03
N ALA A 258 14.66 -5.05 8.75
CA ALA A 258 14.98 -6.49 8.76
C ALA A 258 13.82 -7.32 8.19
N LEU A 259 13.30 -6.88 7.03
CA LEU A 259 12.11 -7.46 6.41
C LEU A 259 12.36 -8.89 5.92
N ASP A 260 11.49 -9.80 6.32
CA ASP A 260 11.40 -11.17 5.83
C ASP A 260 10.42 -11.29 4.66
N SER A 261 9.28 -10.59 4.74
CA SER A 261 8.22 -10.73 3.75
C SER A 261 7.34 -9.50 3.59
N ILE A 262 6.89 -9.27 2.36
CA ILE A 262 5.87 -8.28 2.03
C ILE A 262 4.67 -9.00 1.44
N THR A 263 3.47 -8.70 1.93
CA THR A 263 2.20 -9.20 1.39
C THR A 263 1.53 -8.11 0.57
N LEU A 264 1.19 -8.40 -0.69
CA LEU A 264 0.59 -7.46 -1.63
C LEU A 264 -0.66 -8.06 -2.27
N PRO A 265 -1.68 -7.24 -2.56
CA PRO A 265 -2.81 -7.66 -3.36
C PRO A 265 -2.45 -7.68 -4.85
N LEU A 266 -2.93 -8.70 -5.55
CA LEU A 266 -3.12 -8.67 -7.00
C LEU A 266 -4.55 -9.08 -7.29
N TYR A 267 -5.09 -8.63 -8.42
CA TYR A 267 -6.48 -8.90 -8.73
C TYR A 267 -6.68 -9.52 -10.10
N PHE A 268 -7.72 -10.32 -10.24
CA PHE A 268 -8.24 -10.79 -11.52
C PHE A 268 -9.57 -10.13 -11.87
N MET A 269 -9.80 -9.99 -13.18
CA MET A 269 -11.02 -9.40 -13.73
C MET A 269 -12.04 -10.47 -14.10
N SER A 270 -13.27 -10.03 -14.38
CA SER A 270 -14.29 -10.91 -14.96
C SER A 270 -13.98 -11.23 -16.42
N ARG A 271 -14.42 -12.41 -16.87
CA ARG A 271 -14.27 -12.85 -18.27
C ARG A 271 -14.93 -11.87 -19.24
N LEU A 272 -16.08 -11.29 -18.88
CA LEU A 272 -16.78 -10.31 -19.72
C LEU A 272 -15.97 -9.03 -19.91
N GLN A 273 -15.31 -8.54 -18.86
CA GLN A 273 -14.43 -7.38 -18.97
C GLN A 273 -13.25 -7.68 -19.89
N THR A 274 -12.61 -8.84 -19.73
CA THR A 274 -11.48 -9.26 -20.57
C THR A 274 -11.86 -9.41 -22.05
N ILE A 275 -13.04 -9.98 -22.35
CA ILE A 275 -13.47 -10.24 -23.74
C ILE A 275 -14.05 -8.98 -24.42
N ARG A 276 -14.81 -8.15 -23.71
CA ARG A 276 -15.47 -6.98 -24.31
C ARG A 276 -14.53 -5.80 -24.51
N GLN A 277 -13.41 -5.77 -23.81
CA GLN A 277 -12.50 -4.63 -23.79
C GLN A 277 -11.01 -5.02 -24.02
N PRO A 278 -10.67 -5.87 -25.01
CA PRO A 278 -9.29 -6.34 -25.22
C PRO A 278 -8.32 -5.23 -25.62
N PHE A 279 -8.84 -4.13 -26.18
CA PHE A 279 -8.08 -2.95 -26.59
C PHE A 279 -8.24 -1.77 -25.62
N VAL A 280 -9.05 -1.91 -24.57
CA VAL A 280 -9.19 -0.86 -23.56
C VAL A 280 -8.07 -1.06 -22.55
N PRO A 281 -7.35 0.01 -22.19
CA PRO A 281 -6.34 -0.06 -21.17
C PRO A 281 -6.88 -0.57 -19.84
N ARG A 282 -6.15 -1.48 -19.20
CA ARG A 282 -6.54 -2.05 -17.89
C ARG A 282 -6.78 -0.93 -16.87
N PRO A 283 -7.68 -1.13 -15.89
CA PRO A 283 -7.80 -0.21 -14.77
C PRO A 283 -6.43 0.08 -14.16
N SER A 284 -6.11 1.38 -13.98
CA SER A 284 -4.78 1.82 -13.58
C SER A 284 -4.37 1.32 -12.20
N ASN A 285 -5.32 1.01 -11.33
CA ASN A 285 -5.09 0.40 -10.03
C ASN A 285 -4.58 -1.05 -10.14
N LEU A 286 -5.09 -1.85 -11.09
CA LEU A 286 -4.57 -3.20 -11.35
C LEU A 286 -3.13 -3.14 -11.82
N GLN A 287 -2.86 -2.24 -12.77
CA GLN A 287 -1.51 -2.02 -13.28
C GLN A 287 -0.57 -1.49 -12.21
N PHE A 288 -1.04 -0.61 -11.32
CA PHE A 288 -0.28 -0.12 -10.19
C PHE A 288 0.21 -1.27 -9.32
N TRP A 289 -0.69 -2.18 -8.92
CA TRP A 289 -0.32 -3.31 -8.07
C TRP A 289 0.63 -4.30 -8.76
N VAL A 290 0.50 -4.48 -10.07
CA VAL A 290 1.47 -5.24 -10.87
C VAL A 290 2.87 -4.61 -10.79
N ARG A 291 2.98 -3.29 -10.99
CA ARG A 291 4.27 -2.58 -10.90
C ARG A 291 4.83 -2.61 -9.47
N VAL A 292 3.98 -2.44 -8.45
CA VAL A 292 4.35 -2.55 -7.03
C VAL A 292 4.88 -3.95 -6.71
N ALA A 293 4.19 -5.00 -7.17
CA ALA A 293 4.64 -6.38 -7.01
C ALA A 293 6.02 -6.57 -7.65
N ALA A 294 6.24 -6.05 -8.87
CA ALA A 294 7.55 -6.14 -9.52
C ALA A 294 8.67 -5.54 -8.65
N HIS A 295 8.44 -4.40 -8.00
CA HIS A 295 9.41 -3.84 -7.05
C HIS A 295 9.69 -4.75 -5.84
N ALA A 296 8.66 -5.41 -5.29
CA ALA A 296 8.86 -6.39 -4.22
C ALA A 296 9.66 -7.61 -4.68
N PHE A 297 9.43 -8.10 -5.90
CA PHE A 297 10.23 -9.19 -6.49
C PHE A 297 11.68 -8.80 -6.71
N LEU A 298 11.98 -7.54 -7.03
CA LEU A 298 13.36 -7.05 -7.12
C LEU A 298 14.07 -7.01 -5.76
N LEU A 299 13.34 -6.83 -4.65
CA LEU A 299 13.89 -6.99 -3.30
C LEU A 299 14.11 -8.46 -2.93
N LEU A 300 13.23 -9.35 -3.41
CA LEU A 300 13.36 -10.79 -3.22
C LEU A 300 14.57 -11.34 -3.99
N SER A 301 14.72 -10.97 -5.26
CA SER A 301 15.76 -11.44 -6.17
C SER A 301 16.39 -10.27 -6.92
N PRO A 302 17.39 -9.60 -6.31
CA PRO A 302 18.09 -8.48 -6.94
C PRO A 302 18.67 -8.85 -8.30
N ARG A 303 18.67 -7.87 -9.22
CA ARG A 303 19.25 -8.03 -10.56
C ARG A 303 20.75 -8.28 -10.52
N ASP A 304 21.45 -7.55 -9.65
CA ASP A 304 22.88 -7.73 -9.45
C ASP A 304 23.13 -8.88 -8.46
N PRO A 305 23.82 -9.97 -8.88
CA PRO A 305 24.14 -11.07 -8.00
C PRO A 305 25.04 -10.69 -6.81
N ALA A 306 25.73 -9.54 -6.87
CA ALA A 306 26.50 -9.01 -5.75
C ALA A 306 25.62 -8.34 -4.68
N THR A 307 24.39 -7.93 -5.05
CA THR A 307 23.46 -7.32 -4.11
C THR A 307 22.76 -8.40 -3.30
N ALA A 308 22.89 -8.31 -1.97
CA ALA A 308 22.22 -9.24 -1.08
C ALA A 308 20.69 -9.06 -1.18
N PRO A 309 19.93 -10.17 -1.22
CA PRO A 309 18.48 -10.16 -1.15
C PRO A 309 18.00 -9.44 0.10
N ARG A 310 16.93 -8.65 -0.03
CA ARG A 310 16.32 -7.93 1.10
C ARG A 310 15.08 -8.62 1.65
N LEU A 311 14.50 -9.56 0.90
CA LEU A 311 13.36 -10.36 1.34
C LEU A 311 13.67 -11.86 1.24
N ASN A 312 13.02 -12.62 2.12
CA ASN A 312 12.98 -14.08 2.08
C ASN A 312 11.79 -14.58 1.26
N SER A 313 10.68 -13.84 1.29
CA SER A 313 9.48 -14.17 0.51
C SER A 313 8.68 -12.94 0.07
N VAL A 314 7.93 -13.09 -1.01
CA VAL A 314 6.88 -12.16 -1.42
C VAL A 314 5.57 -12.94 -1.43
N ILE A 315 4.55 -12.41 -0.75
CA ILE A 315 3.25 -13.05 -0.64
C ILE A 315 2.27 -12.26 -1.50
N ILE A 316 1.56 -12.92 -2.39
CA ILE A 316 0.53 -12.32 -3.22
C ILE A 316 -0.83 -12.87 -2.77
N LYS A 317 -1.73 -11.97 -2.35
CA LYS A 317 -3.15 -12.26 -2.21
C LYS A 317 -3.83 -11.99 -3.55
N TYR A 318 -4.14 -13.04 -4.29
CA TYR A 318 -4.78 -12.96 -5.61
C TYR A 318 -6.29 -13.09 -5.47
N MET A 319 -7.00 -11.98 -5.63
CA MET A 319 -8.41 -11.87 -5.30
C MET A 319 -9.22 -11.26 -6.45
N PRO A 320 -10.53 -11.50 -6.51
CA PRO A 320 -11.38 -10.89 -7.54
C PRO A 320 -11.44 -9.38 -7.36
N TYR A 321 -11.35 -8.65 -8.47
CA TYR A 321 -11.41 -7.19 -8.45
C TYR A 321 -12.76 -6.64 -7.96
N ASN A 322 -13.85 -7.32 -8.29
CA ASN A 322 -15.21 -6.94 -7.94
C ASN A 322 -16.14 -8.16 -7.97
N ILE A 323 -17.41 -7.97 -7.61
CA ILE A 323 -18.44 -9.04 -7.60
C ILE A 323 -18.58 -9.73 -8.96
N GLN A 324 -18.41 -9.01 -10.06
CA GLN A 324 -18.49 -9.63 -11.39
C GLN A 324 -17.31 -10.57 -11.65
N ALA A 325 -16.11 -10.22 -11.19
CA ALA A 325 -14.94 -11.09 -11.27
C ALA A 325 -15.12 -12.37 -10.46
N THR A 326 -15.94 -12.34 -9.42
CA THR A 326 -16.31 -13.52 -8.63
C THR A 326 -17.34 -14.40 -9.32
N LEU A 327 -18.37 -13.79 -9.92
CA LEU A 327 -19.46 -14.52 -10.56
C LEU A 327 -19.02 -15.16 -11.89
N GLU A 328 -18.17 -14.48 -12.64
CA GLU A 328 -17.67 -14.91 -13.94
C GLU A 328 -16.15 -14.68 -14.03
N PRO A 329 -15.34 -15.44 -13.28
CA PRO A 329 -13.91 -15.22 -13.25
C PRO A 329 -13.28 -15.47 -14.62
N ALA A 330 -12.36 -14.57 -15.00
CA ALA A 330 -11.49 -14.82 -16.16
C ALA A 330 -10.57 -16.02 -15.90
N ASP A 331 -10.18 -16.21 -14.63
CA ASP A 331 -9.21 -17.19 -14.18
C ASP A 331 -9.87 -18.41 -13.53
N ASP A 332 -9.40 -19.61 -13.87
CA ASP A 332 -9.72 -20.84 -13.13
C ASP A 332 -8.72 -20.98 -11.97
N LEU A 333 -9.15 -20.61 -10.76
CA LEU A 333 -8.30 -20.66 -9.57
C LEU A 333 -7.84 -22.08 -9.22
N GLU A 334 -8.68 -23.10 -9.43
CA GLU A 334 -8.31 -24.50 -9.19
C GLU A 334 -7.25 -24.98 -10.18
N ARG A 335 -7.35 -24.54 -11.44
CA ARG A 335 -6.32 -24.78 -12.44
C ARG A 335 -5.01 -24.07 -12.06
N ILE A 336 -5.05 -22.82 -11.61
CA ILE A 336 -3.85 -22.10 -11.16
C ILE A 336 -3.18 -22.80 -9.98
N VAL A 337 -3.95 -23.34 -9.03
CA VAL A 337 -3.39 -24.14 -7.92
C VAL A 337 -2.64 -25.37 -8.43
N ARG A 338 -3.15 -26.05 -9.46
CA ARG A 338 -2.57 -27.28 -10.01
C ARG A 338 -1.39 -27.03 -10.96
N GLU A 339 -1.52 -26.04 -11.83
CA GLU A 339 -0.61 -25.80 -12.97
C GLU A 339 0.33 -24.61 -12.73
N GLY A 340 0.09 -23.81 -11.69
CA GLY A 340 0.91 -22.66 -11.32
C GLY A 340 0.63 -21.40 -12.13
N VAL A 341 1.41 -20.35 -11.81
CA VAL A 341 1.24 -18.97 -12.31
C VAL A 341 2.24 -18.55 -13.38
N TRP A 342 2.91 -19.50 -14.02
CA TRP A 342 3.98 -19.20 -14.97
C TRP A 342 3.48 -18.98 -16.41
N PHE A 343 2.33 -19.57 -16.77
CA PHE A 343 1.64 -19.38 -18.06
C PHE A 343 2.53 -19.52 -19.32
N HIS A 344 3.61 -20.32 -19.28
CA HIS A 344 4.57 -20.50 -20.38
C HIS A 344 4.02 -21.27 -21.61
N GLU A 345 2.87 -21.92 -21.47
CA GLU A 345 2.35 -22.93 -22.40
C GLU A 345 1.71 -22.35 -23.67
N ASP A 346 1.33 -21.07 -23.66
CA ASP A 346 0.63 -20.44 -24.80
C ASP A 346 1.55 -20.13 -26.00
N ILE A 347 2.87 -20.08 -25.81
CA ILE A 347 3.80 -19.61 -26.85
C ILE A 347 4.16 -20.74 -27.83
N ASN A 348 4.15 -22.00 -27.39
CA ASN A 348 4.72 -23.11 -28.17
C ASN A 348 3.74 -24.23 -28.56
N ALA A 349 2.56 -24.35 -27.93
CA ALA A 349 1.72 -25.55 -28.07
C ALA A 349 0.40 -25.37 -28.85
N GLY A 350 0.02 -24.15 -29.22
CA GLY A 350 -1.29 -23.90 -29.85
C GLY A 350 -2.49 -24.19 -28.93
N ASP A 351 -2.23 -24.50 -27.66
CA ASP A 351 -3.26 -24.60 -26.64
C ASP A 351 -3.71 -23.19 -26.26
N ARG A 352 -4.99 -22.88 -26.53
CA ARG A 352 -5.61 -21.60 -26.18
C ARG A 352 -6.40 -21.68 -24.88
N SER A 353 -6.31 -22.80 -24.17
CA SER A 353 -7.13 -23.07 -22.98
C SER A 353 -6.86 -22.09 -21.84
N ARG A 354 -5.68 -21.47 -21.79
CA ARG A 354 -5.24 -20.51 -20.75
C ARG A 354 -5.04 -19.08 -21.26
N GLN A 355 -5.42 -18.79 -22.51
CA GLN A 355 -5.11 -17.52 -23.17
C GLN A 355 -5.65 -16.28 -22.43
N LEU A 356 -6.76 -16.41 -21.71
CA LEU A 356 -7.38 -15.32 -20.95
C LEU A 356 -7.03 -15.36 -19.45
N GLU A 357 -6.23 -16.34 -19.02
CA GLU A 357 -5.90 -16.52 -17.60
C GLU A 357 -4.64 -15.79 -17.19
N GLY A 358 -4.63 -15.33 -15.94
CA GLY A 358 -3.43 -14.87 -15.25
C GLY A 358 -2.89 -13.55 -15.79
N ASP A 359 -3.75 -12.71 -16.32
CA ASP A 359 -3.36 -11.46 -16.99
C ASP A 359 -2.50 -10.54 -16.09
N SER A 360 -2.80 -10.48 -14.79
CA SER A 360 -2.01 -9.75 -13.80
C SER A 360 -0.62 -10.37 -13.59
N PHE A 361 -0.53 -11.70 -13.54
CA PHE A 361 0.76 -12.40 -13.45
C PHE A 361 1.59 -12.25 -14.72
N ARG A 362 0.97 -12.31 -15.91
CA ARG A 362 1.64 -12.04 -17.17
C ARG A 362 2.23 -10.64 -17.19
N GLY A 363 1.44 -9.63 -16.82
CA GLY A 363 1.92 -8.25 -16.70
C GLY A 363 3.07 -8.11 -15.70
N LEU A 364 3.04 -8.85 -14.59
CA LEU A 364 4.13 -8.88 -13.62
C LEU A 364 5.40 -9.51 -14.20
N TRP A 365 5.28 -10.63 -14.91
CA TRP A 365 6.42 -11.31 -15.53
C TRP A 365 7.03 -10.47 -16.65
N ASP A 366 6.20 -9.80 -17.46
CA ASP A 366 6.65 -8.88 -18.48
C ASP A 366 7.40 -7.69 -17.87
N ASP A 367 6.89 -7.06 -16.80
CA ASP A 367 7.58 -5.96 -16.11
C ASP A 367 8.91 -6.41 -15.49
N LEU A 368 8.97 -7.61 -14.89
CA LEU A 368 10.22 -8.16 -14.35
C LEU A 368 11.23 -8.47 -15.45
N TRP A 369 10.77 -9.01 -16.58
CA TRP A 369 11.61 -9.27 -17.74
C TRP A 369 12.19 -7.98 -18.33
N GLU A 370 11.37 -6.94 -18.51
CA GLU A 370 11.79 -5.60 -18.96
C GLU A 370 12.86 -5.01 -18.05
N ARG A 371 12.79 -5.30 -16.75
CA ARG A 371 13.78 -4.86 -15.74
C ARG A 371 15.00 -5.78 -15.65
N GLY A 372 15.08 -6.80 -16.50
CA GLY A 372 16.21 -7.72 -16.60
C GLY A 372 16.25 -8.79 -15.50
N MET A 373 15.11 -9.10 -14.89
CA MET A 373 14.96 -10.21 -13.95
C MET A 373 14.38 -11.42 -14.68
N GLU A 374 15.15 -12.50 -14.75
CA GLU A 374 14.64 -13.79 -15.20
C GLU A 374 13.70 -14.37 -14.13
N VAL A 375 12.44 -14.57 -14.51
CA VAL A 375 11.42 -15.23 -13.69
C VAL A 375 11.08 -16.58 -14.29
N GLY A 376 10.95 -17.58 -13.42
CA GLY A 376 10.63 -18.94 -13.83
C GLY A 376 10.63 -19.91 -12.65
N SER A 377 10.01 -21.06 -12.87
CA SER A 377 9.95 -22.16 -11.89
C SER A 377 11.34 -22.69 -11.47
N ASP A 378 12.37 -22.44 -12.28
CA ASP A 378 13.76 -22.77 -12.01
C ASP A 378 14.44 -21.77 -11.05
N LYS A 379 13.97 -20.52 -10.97
CA LYS A 379 14.53 -19.46 -10.12
C LYS A 379 13.75 -19.28 -8.82
N LEU A 380 12.43 -19.44 -8.87
CA LEU A 380 11.53 -19.17 -7.76
C LEU A 380 10.70 -20.41 -7.43
N ASN A 381 10.55 -20.69 -6.13
CA ASN A 381 9.59 -21.64 -5.62
C ASN A 381 8.29 -20.88 -5.29
N VAL A 382 7.15 -21.46 -5.64
CA VAL A 382 5.83 -20.88 -5.42
C VAL A 382 4.96 -21.91 -4.74
N GLU A 383 4.46 -21.56 -3.57
CA GLU A 383 3.43 -22.30 -2.85
C GLU A 383 2.10 -21.60 -3.07
N ILE A 384 1.10 -22.31 -3.58
CA ILE A 384 -0.22 -21.75 -3.92
C ILE A 384 -1.27 -22.43 -3.07
N LYS A 385 -2.05 -21.65 -2.34
CA LYS A 385 -3.15 -22.11 -1.50
C LYS A 385 -4.45 -21.44 -1.93
N LEU A 386 -5.47 -22.24 -2.18
CA LEU A 386 -6.84 -21.73 -2.34
C LEU A 386 -7.41 -21.37 -0.97
N VAL A 387 -7.89 -20.14 -0.85
CA VAL A 387 -8.63 -19.65 0.31
C VAL A 387 -10.10 -19.63 -0.07
N GLU A 388 -10.87 -20.53 0.53
CA GLU A 388 -12.31 -20.60 0.32
C GLU A 388 -13.01 -19.39 0.95
N TRP A 389 -14.02 -18.86 0.26
CA TRP A 389 -14.79 -17.73 0.74
C TRP A 389 -15.82 -18.18 1.78
N ASP A 390 -15.70 -17.67 3.01
CA ASP A 390 -16.71 -17.88 4.05
C ASP A 390 -17.62 -16.65 4.16
N MET A 391 -18.77 -16.71 3.48
CA MET A 391 -19.80 -15.67 3.52
C MET A 391 -20.29 -15.31 4.94
N LYS A 392 -20.15 -16.21 5.93
CA LYS A 392 -20.62 -15.95 7.30
C LYS A 392 -19.59 -15.17 8.12
N ALA A 393 -18.30 -15.35 7.84
CA ALA A 393 -17.21 -14.68 8.53
C ALA A 393 -16.76 -13.40 7.82
N GLU A 394 -16.87 -13.32 6.49
CA GLU A 394 -16.18 -12.34 5.67
C GLU A 394 -17.15 -11.40 4.94
N ARG A 395 -17.71 -10.43 5.67
CA ARG A 395 -18.78 -9.53 5.19
C ARG A 395 -18.40 -8.64 3.99
N ARG A 396 -17.12 -8.46 3.69
CA ARG A 396 -16.62 -7.58 2.60
C ARG A 396 -15.70 -8.26 1.60
N ARG A 397 -15.30 -9.51 1.83
CA ARG A 397 -14.59 -10.28 0.79
C ARG A 397 -15.60 -10.76 -0.23
N VAL A 398 -15.17 -10.86 -1.48
CA VAL A 398 -16.06 -11.13 -2.59
C VAL A 398 -15.57 -12.38 -3.31
N GLY A 399 -15.76 -13.57 -2.76
CA GLY A 399 -15.39 -14.81 -3.47
C GLY A 399 -14.03 -15.39 -3.14
N PRO A 400 -13.70 -16.55 -3.73
CA PRO A 400 -12.49 -17.30 -3.42
C PRO A 400 -11.23 -16.56 -3.89
N GLU A 401 -10.13 -16.81 -3.20
CA GLU A 401 -8.84 -16.15 -3.41
C GLU A 401 -7.71 -17.17 -3.49
N LEU A 402 -6.56 -16.77 -4.01
CA LEU A 402 -5.32 -17.52 -3.86
C LEU A 402 -4.33 -16.76 -2.98
N GLU A 403 -3.71 -17.47 -2.04
CA GLU A 403 -2.51 -17.01 -1.36
C GLU A 403 -1.29 -17.67 -2.02
N LEU A 404 -0.41 -16.86 -2.60
CA LEU A 404 0.80 -17.34 -3.27
C LEU A 404 2.04 -16.87 -2.51
N VAL A 405 2.89 -17.81 -2.08
CA VAL A 405 4.14 -17.51 -1.39
C VAL A 405 5.32 -17.78 -2.31
N PHE A 406 5.94 -16.72 -2.78
CA PHE A 406 7.14 -16.79 -3.63
C PHE A 406 8.39 -16.76 -2.77
N ARG A 407 9.29 -17.71 -3.01
CA ARG A 407 10.60 -17.80 -2.34
C ARG A 407 11.69 -18.02 -3.39
N ARG A 408 12.90 -17.52 -3.13
CA ARG A 408 14.04 -17.87 -4.00
C ARG A 408 14.35 -19.35 -3.91
N ARG A 409 14.57 -19.99 -5.06
CA ARG A 409 15.03 -21.37 -5.09
C ARG A 409 16.50 -21.39 -4.69
N GLN A 410 16.82 -22.08 -3.59
CA GLN A 410 18.22 -22.31 -3.24
C GLN A 410 18.84 -23.16 -4.35
N ARG A 411 19.89 -22.67 -5.01
CA ARG A 411 20.69 -23.51 -5.89
C ARG A 411 21.30 -24.61 -5.03
N HIS A 412 20.74 -25.82 -5.10
CA HIS A 412 21.40 -26.99 -4.55
C HIS A 412 22.74 -27.14 -5.29
N GLY A 413 23.83 -26.80 -4.60
CA GLY A 413 25.20 -27.06 -5.05
C GLY A 413 25.51 -28.55 -5.03
N ASN A 414 24.79 -29.34 -5.83
CA ASN A 414 25.03 -30.75 -6.06
C ASN A 414 25.55 -30.96 -7.49
N GLU A 415 26.59 -30.22 -7.85
CA GLU A 415 27.57 -30.63 -8.85
C GLU A 415 28.83 -31.08 -8.11
N ARG A 416 28.78 -32.27 -7.51
CA ARG A 416 29.97 -33.01 -7.08
C ARG A 416 30.03 -34.33 -7.85
N HIS A 417 30.88 -34.30 -8.87
CA HIS A 417 31.69 -35.39 -9.41
C HIS A 417 30.95 -36.66 -9.86
N GLY A 418 30.49 -36.64 -11.12
CA GLY A 418 30.56 -37.81 -11.98
C GLY A 418 31.93 -37.82 -12.67
N VAL A 419 32.82 -38.69 -12.19
CA VAL A 419 34.10 -39.05 -12.82
C VAL A 419 33.86 -39.73 -14.17
#